data_AF-A0A958Q6J6-F1
#
_entry.id   AF-A0A958Q6J6-F1
#
_cell.length_a   1.000
_cell.length_b   1.000
_cell.length_c   1.000
_cell.angle_alpha   90.00
_cell.angle_beta   90.00
_cell.angle_gamma   90.00
#
_symmetry.space_group_name_H-M   'P 1'
#
loop_
_entity.id
_entity.type
_entity.pdbx_description
1 polymer ?
#
loop_
_entity_poly.entity_id
_entity_poly.type
_entity_poly.pdbx_seq_one_letter_code
_entity_poly.pdbx_strand_id
1 'polypeptide(L)'
;MTAEAKVLLKNAVQHSSTKRQGVLERMFTYWFNGFVYNQIWEDPVVDMKALQLSRDSRILTISSGGCNVLAYLTQSPASIDAVDLNPYHLELTRLKLVAVQHLPNYESFYEFFGKARSKTNVSNYFAYIAPHLTLEQREFWENRRGFLSPRIQYFEKGLYDVSRSGYFIRFLHSICRFANCKPEKILAANTMEEQERLFSEYLEPVFSHLVVRILGPVSPLLFSLGIPPKQFQALRAEHPDGIVALYCDRVKRLACRFPIQTNYFAWQAFCRQYSTDWHGFPEYLKPENYEVIRENAHRVRLHNIGLTAFLHDKAPETLSHFIFLDSQDW
;
A
#
# COMPACT_ATOMS: atom_id res chain seq x y z
N MET A 1 -7.06 18.73 1.67
CA MET A 1 -8.40 18.15 1.41
C MET A 1 -9.25 19.23 0.77
N THR A 2 -9.70 19.00 -0.45
CA THR A 2 -10.68 19.85 -1.14
C THR A 2 -12.01 19.83 -0.38
N ALA A 3 -12.84 20.85 -0.59
CA ALA A 3 -14.15 20.95 0.06
C ALA A 3 -15.07 19.77 -0.33
N GLU A 4 -15.00 19.29 -1.57
CA GLU A 4 -15.74 18.12 -2.06
C GLU A 4 -15.31 16.80 -1.41
N ALA A 5 -14.01 16.55 -1.26
CA ALA A 5 -13.53 15.36 -0.57
C ALA A 5 -14.03 15.32 0.89
N LYS A 6 -14.13 16.48 1.56
CA LYS A 6 -14.73 16.57 2.90
C LYS A 6 -16.23 16.27 2.89
N VAL A 7 -16.96 16.67 1.85
CA VAL A 7 -18.42 16.45 1.73
C VAL A 7 -18.74 14.99 1.41
N LEU A 8 -18.04 14.38 0.46
CA LEU A 8 -18.21 12.97 0.12
C LEU A 8 -17.85 12.06 1.30
N LEU A 9 -16.75 12.34 2.02
CA LEU A 9 -16.43 11.62 3.26
C LEU A 9 -17.45 11.86 4.37
N LYS A 10 -17.94 13.09 4.54
CA LYS A 10 -18.94 13.41 5.57
C LYS A 10 -20.26 12.69 5.31
N ASN A 11 -20.65 12.53 4.04
CA ASN A 11 -21.84 11.78 3.65
C ASN A 11 -21.66 10.27 3.91
N ALA A 12 -20.49 9.70 3.63
CA ALA A 12 -20.18 8.31 3.98
C ALA A 12 -20.29 8.03 5.51
N VAL A 13 -19.91 9.02 6.34
CA VAL A 13 -19.99 8.95 7.81
C VAL A 13 -21.41 9.18 8.36
N GLN A 14 -22.26 9.92 7.63
CA GLN A 14 -23.64 10.24 8.08
C GLN A 14 -24.62 9.06 7.95
N HIS A 15 -24.26 7.99 7.24
CA HIS A 15 -25.06 6.76 7.14
C HIS A 15 -24.77 5.73 8.27
N SER A 16 -24.12 6.13 9.37
CA SER A 16 -23.87 5.23 10.50
C SER A 16 -25.05 5.15 11.46
N SER A 17 -25.54 3.92 11.68
CA SER A 17 -26.75 3.62 12.47
C SER A 17 -26.60 3.84 13.98
N THR A 18 -25.40 4.10 14.50
CA THR A 18 -25.14 4.32 15.95
C THR A 18 -24.04 5.34 16.24
N LYS A 19 -24.12 6.04 17.39
CA LYS A 19 -23.10 7.01 17.86
C LYS A 19 -21.69 6.41 17.95
N ARG A 20 -21.56 5.13 18.30
CA ARG A 20 -20.26 4.43 18.39
C ARG A 20 -19.64 4.20 17.01
N GLN A 21 -20.45 3.79 16.04
CA GLN A 21 -20.00 3.59 14.67
C GLN A 21 -19.51 4.89 14.04
N GLY A 22 -20.24 6.00 14.21
CA GLY A 22 -19.81 7.31 13.72
C GLY A 22 -18.50 7.82 14.34
N VAL A 23 -18.16 7.44 15.58
CA VAL A 23 -16.85 7.76 16.18
C VAL A 23 -15.73 6.96 15.52
N LEU A 24 -15.93 5.66 15.31
CA LEU A 24 -14.95 4.80 14.66
C LEU A 24 -14.68 5.23 13.20
N GLU A 25 -15.72 5.62 12.46
CA GLU A 25 -15.58 6.12 11.08
C GLU A 25 -14.82 7.45 11.03
N ARG A 26 -15.03 8.36 11.99
CA ARG A 26 -14.24 9.60 12.11
C ARG A 26 -12.78 9.32 12.46
N MET A 27 -12.53 8.37 13.36
CA MET A 27 -11.17 7.94 13.71
C MET A 27 -10.46 7.34 12.50
N PHE A 28 -11.14 6.46 11.75
CA PHE A 28 -10.64 5.89 10.51
C PHE A 28 -10.29 7.00 9.51
N THR A 29 -11.21 7.93 9.26
CA THR A 29 -11.00 9.09 8.37
C THR A 29 -9.76 9.89 8.75
N TYR A 30 -9.61 10.22 10.04
CA TYR A 30 -8.45 10.95 10.53
C TYR A 30 -7.15 10.14 10.34
N TRP A 31 -7.19 8.84 10.60
CA TRP A 31 -6.05 7.95 10.44
C TRP A 31 -5.62 7.82 8.97
N PHE A 32 -6.61 7.72 8.09
CA PHE A 32 -6.43 7.57 6.65
C PHE A 32 -5.88 8.84 5.99
N ASN A 33 -5.95 10.00 6.64
CA ASN A 33 -5.28 11.23 6.22
C ASN A 33 -3.76 11.18 6.46
N GLY A 34 -3.09 10.22 5.82
CA GLY A 34 -1.66 9.92 5.93
C GLY A 34 -1.24 8.83 4.95
N PHE A 35 0.02 8.39 5.03
CA PHE A 35 0.50 7.23 4.24
C PHE A 35 0.03 5.93 4.90
N VAL A 36 -1.19 5.51 4.59
CA VAL A 36 -1.69 4.17 4.93
C VAL A 36 -1.09 3.16 3.95
N TYR A 37 -1.21 3.43 2.65
CA TYR A 37 -0.54 2.64 1.62
C TYR A 37 0.77 3.31 1.19
N ASN A 38 1.87 2.80 1.75
CA ASN A 38 3.24 2.99 1.26
C ASN A 38 3.70 1.80 0.40
N GLN A 39 3.06 0.65 0.61
CA GLN A 39 2.94 -0.50 -0.29
C GLN A 39 1.45 -0.87 -0.34
N ILE A 40 0.97 -1.22 -1.52
CA ILE A 40 -0.37 -1.79 -1.72
C ILE A 40 -0.31 -3.32 -1.51
N TRP A 41 -1.40 -3.95 -1.06
CA TRP A 41 -1.46 -5.34 -0.64
C TRP A 41 -2.27 -6.23 -1.62
N GLU A 42 -2.36 -5.77 -2.87
CA GLU A 42 -3.10 -6.37 -3.97
C GLU A 42 -2.13 -6.66 -5.11
N ASP A 43 -2.18 -7.88 -5.64
CA ASP A 43 -1.22 -8.37 -6.62
C ASP A 43 -1.58 -7.89 -8.04
N PRO A 44 -0.81 -6.96 -8.64
CA PRO A 44 -1.09 -6.45 -9.96
C PRO A 44 -0.90 -7.51 -11.06
N VAL A 45 -0.15 -8.58 -10.81
CA VAL A 45 0.06 -9.67 -11.78
C VAL A 45 -1.24 -10.44 -12.02
N VAL A 46 -2.01 -10.66 -10.96
CA VAL A 46 -3.33 -11.28 -11.06
C VAL A 46 -4.28 -10.40 -11.86
N ASP A 47 -4.29 -9.09 -11.58
CA ASP A 47 -5.11 -8.11 -12.31
C ASP A 47 -4.75 -8.07 -13.80
N MET A 48 -3.46 -7.93 -14.12
CA MET A 48 -2.98 -7.90 -15.50
C MET A 48 -3.36 -9.16 -16.28
N LYS A 49 -3.27 -10.33 -15.66
CA LYS A 49 -3.64 -11.62 -16.27
C LYS A 49 -5.15 -11.76 -16.44
N ALA A 50 -5.93 -11.46 -15.41
CA ALA A 50 -7.37 -11.63 -15.43
C ALA A 50 -8.04 -10.68 -16.42
N LEU A 51 -7.54 -9.44 -16.49
CA LEU A 51 -8.06 -8.39 -17.35
C LEU A 51 -7.41 -8.35 -18.74
N GLN A 52 -6.39 -9.18 -18.99
CA GLN A 52 -5.66 -9.22 -20.26
C GLN A 52 -5.19 -7.83 -20.69
N LEU A 53 -4.56 -7.10 -19.76
CA LEU A 53 -4.14 -5.73 -20.02
C LEU A 53 -3.16 -5.68 -21.20
N SER A 54 -3.35 -4.71 -22.07
CA SER A 54 -2.63 -4.57 -23.33
C SER A 54 -2.50 -3.10 -23.71
N ARG A 55 -1.91 -2.84 -24.88
CA ARG A 55 -1.73 -1.48 -25.41
C ARG A 55 -3.02 -0.72 -25.69
N ASP A 56 -4.13 -1.44 -25.87
CA ASP A 56 -5.44 -0.83 -26.11
C ASP A 56 -6.20 -0.55 -24.80
N SER A 57 -5.68 -1.00 -23.65
CA SER A 57 -6.33 -0.84 -22.35
C SER A 57 -6.38 0.63 -21.91
N ARG A 58 -7.60 1.12 -21.69
CA ARG A 58 -7.93 2.36 -20.97
C ARG A 58 -8.42 2.00 -19.57
N ILE A 59 -7.53 2.13 -18.59
CA ILE A 59 -7.69 1.59 -17.24
C ILE A 59 -8.19 2.69 -16.29
N LEU A 60 -9.22 2.37 -15.50
CA LEU A 60 -9.56 3.11 -14.28
C LEU A 60 -9.13 2.27 -13.07
N THR A 61 -8.35 2.85 -12.16
CA THR A 61 -7.89 2.17 -10.94
C THR A 61 -7.87 3.12 -9.75
N ILE A 62 -7.94 2.56 -8.53
CA ILE A 62 -7.56 3.32 -7.33
C ILE A 62 -6.03 3.47 -7.30
N SER A 63 -5.55 4.65 -6.93
CA SER A 63 -4.13 4.99 -6.92
C SER A 63 -3.35 4.21 -5.87
N SER A 64 -3.83 4.21 -4.61
CA SER A 64 -3.29 3.39 -3.52
C SER A 64 -1.77 3.48 -3.33
N GLY A 65 -1.22 4.68 -3.47
CA GLY A 65 0.21 4.94 -3.35
C GLY A 65 1.05 4.49 -4.56
N GLY A 66 0.41 4.00 -5.62
CA GLY A 66 0.96 3.97 -6.98
C GLY A 66 1.71 2.71 -7.37
N CYS A 67 1.90 1.73 -6.48
CA CYS A 67 2.63 0.50 -6.82
C CYS A 67 1.98 -0.24 -7.99
N ASN A 68 0.66 -0.46 -7.93
CA ASN A 68 -0.07 -1.15 -9.00
C ASN A 68 -0.21 -0.29 -10.25
N VAL A 69 -0.42 1.03 -10.09
CA VAL A 69 -0.43 1.99 -11.21
C VAL A 69 0.85 1.87 -12.05
N LEU A 70 2.02 1.88 -11.40
CA LEU A 70 3.29 1.71 -12.12
C LEU A 70 3.46 0.28 -12.66
N ALA A 71 2.99 -0.75 -11.94
CA ALA A 71 3.02 -2.12 -12.45
C ALA A 71 2.22 -2.28 -13.75
N TYR A 72 1.04 -1.66 -13.86
CA TYR A 72 0.24 -1.73 -15.09
C TYR A 72 0.93 -1.06 -16.28
N LEU A 73 1.82 -0.10 -16.07
CA LEU A 73 2.60 0.52 -17.15
C LEU A 73 3.53 -0.47 -17.86
N THR A 74 3.88 -1.60 -17.23
CA THR A 74 4.65 -2.68 -17.87
C THR A 74 3.94 -3.26 -19.10
N GLN A 75 2.60 -3.21 -19.12
CA GLN A 75 1.78 -3.66 -20.26
C GLN A 75 1.60 -2.57 -21.34
N SER A 76 2.21 -1.39 -21.14
CA SER A 76 2.11 -0.24 -22.04
C SER A 76 0.67 0.15 -22.41
N PRO A 77 -0.27 0.30 -21.45
CA PRO A 77 -1.67 0.60 -21.72
C PRO A 77 -1.86 1.95 -22.42
N ALA A 78 -2.97 2.13 -23.12
CA ALA A 78 -3.30 3.39 -23.80
C ALA A 78 -3.39 4.55 -22.79
N SER A 79 -4.02 4.32 -21.65
CA SER A 79 -4.11 5.31 -20.56
C SER A 79 -4.43 4.66 -19.23
N ILE A 80 -4.01 5.31 -18.14
CA ILE A 80 -4.44 4.98 -16.78
C ILE A 80 -5.01 6.25 -16.14
N ASP A 81 -6.28 6.20 -15.76
CA ASP A 81 -6.88 7.15 -14.83
C ASP A 81 -6.82 6.55 -13.43
N ALA A 82 -6.01 7.14 -12.55
CA ALA A 82 -5.87 6.71 -11.17
C ALA A 82 -6.57 7.70 -10.23
N VAL A 83 -7.58 7.22 -9.51
CA VAL A 83 -8.38 8.01 -8.57
C VAL A 83 -8.00 7.70 -7.13
N ASP A 84 -8.10 8.67 -6.23
CA ASP A 84 -7.99 8.41 -4.79
C ASP A 84 -8.63 9.55 -3.99
N LEU A 85 -9.32 9.22 -2.88
CA LEU A 85 -9.79 10.21 -1.93
C LEU A 85 -8.67 10.72 -1.00
N ASN A 86 -7.60 9.94 -0.84
CA ASN A 86 -6.48 10.29 0.01
C ASN A 86 -5.39 11.04 -0.79
N PRO A 87 -5.19 12.35 -0.55
CA PRO A 87 -4.17 13.11 -1.26
C PRO A 87 -2.75 12.58 -1.02
N TYR A 88 -2.47 11.91 0.10
CA TYR A 88 -1.14 11.34 0.34
C TYR A 88 -0.79 10.22 -0.63
N HIS A 89 -1.78 9.40 -1.01
CA HIS A 89 -1.59 8.33 -1.97
C HIS A 89 -1.34 8.90 -3.36
N LEU A 90 -2.06 9.96 -3.76
CA LEU A 90 -1.83 10.66 -5.02
C LEU A 90 -0.46 11.32 -5.07
N GLU A 91 -0.05 12.00 -4.00
CA GLU A 91 1.28 12.61 -3.94
C GLU A 91 2.38 11.55 -4.00
N LEU A 92 2.23 10.40 -3.33
CA LEU A 92 3.20 9.31 -3.42
C LEU A 92 3.27 8.71 -4.83
N THR A 93 2.12 8.54 -5.49
CA THR A 93 2.06 8.05 -6.88
C THR A 93 2.72 9.05 -7.82
N ARG A 94 2.42 10.34 -7.68
CA ARG A 94 3.06 11.38 -8.47
C ARG A 94 4.56 11.41 -8.26
N LEU A 95 5.01 11.29 -7.01
CA LEU A 95 6.43 11.24 -6.69
C LEU A 95 7.11 10.06 -7.40
N LYS A 96 6.49 8.89 -7.42
CA LYS A 96 6.99 7.71 -8.17
C LYS A 96 7.05 7.96 -9.68
N LEU A 97 6.01 8.54 -10.27
CA LEU A 97 5.94 8.83 -11.70
C LEU A 97 7.01 9.86 -12.14
N VAL A 98 7.18 10.94 -11.37
CA VAL A 98 8.20 11.95 -11.64
C VAL A 98 9.60 11.36 -11.42
N ALA A 99 9.78 10.58 -10.36
CA ALA A 99 11.06 9.95 -10.06
C ALA A 99 11.52 8.95 -11.11
N VAL A 100 10.62 8.10 -11.64
CA VAL A 100 11.00 7.13 -12.68
C VAL A 100 11.40 7.83 -13.99
N GLN A 101 10.86 9.04 -14.24
CA GLN A 101 11.20 9.84 -15.42
C GLN A 101 12.51 10.61 -15.29
N HIS A 102 12.84 11.09 -14.08
CA HIS A 102 13.89 12.10 -13.92
C HIS A 102 15.06 11.70 -13.03
N LEU A 103 14.96 10.63 -12.23
CA LEU A 103 16.13 10.09 -11.54
C LEU A 103 17.15 9.58 -12.57
N PRO A 104 18.46 9.67 -12.26
CA PRO A 104 19.51 9.44 -13.25
C PRO A 104 19.57 7.99 -13.76
N ASN A 105 19.13 7.01 -12.96
CA ASN A 105 19.17 5.59 -13.28
C ASN A 105 18.24 4.77 -12.39
N TYR A 106 18.10 3.49 -12.74
CA TYR A 106 17.33 2.49 -11.99
C TYR A 106 17.81 2.38 -10.53
N GLU A 107 19.11 2.38 -10.28
CA GLU A 107 19.66 2.22 -8.93
C GLU A 107 19.20 3.35 -8.01
N SER A 108 19.13 4.58 -8.52
CA SER A 108 18.61 5.73 -7.79
C SER A 108 17.12 5.58 -7.51
N PHE A 109 16.35 5.05 -8.45
CA PHE A 109 14.92 4.77 -8.26
C PHE A 109 14.67 3.68 -7.23
N TYR A 110 15.45 2.59 -7.29
CA TYR A 110 15.41 1.49 -6.31
C TYR A 110 15.87 1.93 -4.92
N GLU A 111 16.92 2.76 -4.80
CA GLU A 111 17.34 3.35 -3.53
C GLU A 111 16.21 4.19 -2.90
N PHE A 112 15.47 4.92 -3.75
CA PHE A 112 14.38 5.79 -3.34
C PHE A 112 13.14 5.02 -2.88
N PHE A 113 12.69 4.01 -3.62
CA PHE A 113 11.42 3.32 -3.32
C PHE A 113 11.56 1.87 -2.90
N GLY A 114 12.63 1.17 -3.28
CA GLY A 114 12.91 -0.19 -2.82
C GLY A 114 13.44 -0.18 -1.39
N LYS A 115 14.58 0.48 -1.16
CA LYS A 115 15.14 0.64 0.20
C LYS A 115 14.40 1.72 0.99
N ALA A 116 14.13 2.86 0.33
CA ALA A 116 13.46 4.02 0.90
C ALA A 116 14.05 4.50 2.25
N ARG A 117 15.37 4.34 2.41
CA ARG A 117 16.11 4.57 3.66
C ARG A 117 17.53 5.08 3.38
N SER A 118 17.64 6.25 2.77
CA SER A 118 18.94 6.79 2.36
C SER A 118 18.97 8.31 2.42
N LYS A 119 20.06 8.89 2.94
CA LYS A 119 20.26 10.35 2.93
C LYS A 119 20.32 10.90 1.50
N THR A 120 20.85 10.11 0.58
CA THR A 120 20.93 10.44 -0.85
C THR A 120 19.54 10.64 -1.46
N ASN A 121 18.48 10.03 -0.92
CA ASN A 121 17.12 10.22 -1.43
C ASN A 121 16.67 11.68 -1.30
N VAL A 122 17.00 12.37 -0.21
CA VAL A 122 16.63 13.78 -0.05
C VAL A 122 17.40 14.66 -1.05
N SER A 123 18.70 14.41 -1.22
CA SER A 123 19.51 15.13 -2.21
C SER A 123 19.01 14.89 -3.63
N ASN A 124 18.72 13.64 -3.99
CA ASN A 124 18.19 13.27 -5.30
C ASN A 124 16.81 13.88 -5.55
N TYR A 125 15.96 13.97 -4.52
CA TYR A 125 14.69 14.67 -4.64
C TYR A 125 14.89 16.13 -5.07
N PHE A 126 15.75 16.88 -4.38
CA PHE A 126 15.96 18.29 -4.74
C PHE A 126 16.65 18.47 -6.10
N ALA A 127 17.57 17.57 -6.45
CA ALA A 127 18.30 17.65 -7.71
C ALA A 127 17.48 17.27 -8.94
N TYR A 128 16.66 16.20 -8.83
CA TYR A 128 16.07 15.54 -10.00
C TYR A 128 14.55 15.47 -9.99
N ILE A 129 13.88 15.63 -8.84
CA ILE A 129 12.42 15.46 -8.74
C ILE A 129 11.73 16.81 -8.54
N ALA A 130 12.14 17.57 -7.52
CA ALA A 130 11.55 18.86 -7.15
C ALA A 130 11.44 19.86 -8.31
N PRO A 131 12.38 19.94 -9.28
CA PRO A 131 12.23 20.83 -10.44
C PRO A 131 11.02 20.52 -11.33
N HIS A 132 10.47 19.31 -11.25
CA HIS A 132 9.34 18.85 -12.05
C HIS A 132 8.01 18.83 -11.27
N LEU A 133 8.03 19.32 -10.03
CA LEU A 133 6.85 19.42 -9.17
C LEU A 133 6.32 20.86 -9.13
N THR A 134 5.00 21.01 -9.03
CA THR A 134 4.38 22.32 -8.77
C THR A 134 4.72 22.81 -7.37
N LEU A 135 4.53 24.11 -7.12
CA LEU A 135 4.75 24.69 -5.78
C LEU A 135 3.91 23.99 -4.69
N GLU A 136 2.65 23.67 -4.98
CA GLU A 136 1.77 22.95 -4.04
C GLU A 136 2.28 21.53 -3.72
N GLN A 137 2.76 20.81 -4.74
CA GLN A 137 3.32 19.46 -4.58
C GLN A 137 4.61 19.49 -3.76
N ARG A 138 5.48 20.47 -4.05
CA ARG A 138 6.68 20.71 -3.27
C ARG A 138 6.35 21.06 -1.83
N GLU A 139 5.38 21.94 -1.61
CA GLU A 139 4.90 22.30 -0.28
C GLU A 139 4.45 21.06 0.51
N PHE A 140 3.74 20.13 -0.14
CA PHE A 140 3.36 18.88 0.49
C PHE A 140 4.56 18.07 0.99
N TRP A 141 5.66 17.97 0.23
CA TRP A 141 6.82 17.16 0.61
C TRP A 141 7.81 17.88 1.55
N GLU A 142 8.00 19.18 1.33
CA GLU A 142 9.04 20.01 1.91
C GLU A 142 8.59 20.68 3.23
N ASN A 143 7.29 20.89 3.45
CA ASN A 143 6.84 21.57 4.66
C ASN A 143 6.93 20.71 5.91
N ARG A 144 7.47 21.33 6.96
CA ARG A 144 7.35 20.87 8.35
C ARG A 144 5.90 20.97 8.81
N ARG A 145 5.47 20.02 9.63
CA ARG A 145 4.17 20.08 10.32
C ARG A 145 4.39 20.08 11.81
N GLY A 146 4.40 21.27 12.41
CA GLY A 146 4.77 21.47 13.81
C GLY A 146 6.20 21.00 14.06
N PHE A 147 6.39 20.13 15.05
CA PHE A 147 7.68 19.54 15.40
C PHE A 147 8.13 18.39 14.47
N LEU A 148 7.29 17.97 13.53
CA LEU A 148 7.62 16.89 12.60
C LEU A 148 8.52 17.40 11.47
N SER A 149 9.48 16.54 11.07
CA SER A 149 10.29 16.77 9.89
C SER A 149 9.45 16.86 8.61
N PRO A 150 9.99 17.50 7.54
CA PRO A 150 9.42 17.39 6.20
C PRO A 150 9.15 15.93 5.81
N ARG A 151 8.11 15.69 5.01
CA ARG A 151 7.76 14.32 4.56
C ARG A 151 8.84 13.71 3.71
N ILE A 152 9.58 14.52 2.96
CA ILE A 152 10.67 14.00 2.13
C ILE A 152 11.74 13.26 2.96
N GLN A 153 11.91 13.62 4.24
CA GLN A 153 12.82 12.90 5.16
C GLN A 153 12.33 11.49 5.51
N TYR A 154 11.11 11.10 5.15
CA TYR A 154 10.66 9.72 5.35
C TYR A 154 11.49 8.75 4.51
N PHE A 155 11.93 9.18 3.32
CA PHE A 155 12.81 8.40 2.43
C PHE A 155 14.27 8.35 2.91
N GLU A 156 14.66 9.20 3.86
CA GLU A 156 15.92 9.05 4.60
C GLU A 156 15.77 8.08 5.77
N LYS A 157 14.67 8.21 6.52
CA LYS A 157 14.44 7.48 7.78
C LYS A 157 13.96 6.03 7.58
N GLY A 158 13.43 5.71 6.41
CA GLY A 158 12.74 4.46 6.10
C GLY A 158 11.24 4.69 5.93
N LEU A 159 10.76 4.89 4.70
CA LEU A 159 9.32 5.10 4.45
C LEU A 159 8.46 3.97 5.03
N TYR A 160 8.96 2.74 4.93
CA TYR A 160 8.32 1.53 5.46
C TYR A 160 8.29 1.44 7.00
N ASP A 161 8.98 2.35 7.69
CA ASP A 161 9.11 2.40 9.15
C ASP A 161 8.41 3.58 9.81
N VAL A 162 8.15 4.64 9.03
CA VAL A 162 7.64 5.93 9.52
C VAL A 162 6.30 6.35 8.88
N SER A 163 5.65 5.42 8.17
CA SER A 163 4.27 5.53 7.67
C SER A 163 3.26 4.94 8.67
N ARG A 164 1.96 5.12 8.42
CA ARG A 164 0.90 4.57 9.29
C ARG A 164 0.93 3.04 9.34
N SER A 165 1.09 2.40 8.18
CA SER A 165 1.30 0.95 8.05
C SER A 165 2.62 0.51 8.69
N GLY A 166 3.69 1.26 8.50
CA GLY A 166 5.00 0.97 9.10
C GLY A 166 4.96 0.96 10.62
N TYR A 167 4.31 1.95 11.25
CA TYR A 167 4.11 1.96 12.70
C TYR A 167 3.31 0.76 13.19
N PHE A 168 2.31 0.32 12.42
CA PHE A 168 1.53 -0.87 12.76
C PHE A 168 2.35 -2.16 12.66
N ILE A 169 3.11 -2.37 11.59
CA ILE A 169 3.98 -3.56 11.47
C ILE A 169 5.05 -3.56 12.56
N ARG A 170 5.62 -2.39 12.91
CA ARG A 170 6.56 -2.27 14.05
C ARG A 170 5.92 -2.61 15.40
N PHE A 171 4.66 -2.23 15.59
CA PHE A 171 3.89 -2.62 16.76
C PHE A 171 3.70 -4.14 16.81
N LEU A 172 3.29 -4.78 15.71
CA LEU A 172 3.19 -6.24 15.60
C LEU A 172 4.54 -6.92 15.88
N HIS A 173 5.64 -6.45 15.30
CA HIS A 173 6.98 -6.97 15.57
C HIS A 173 7.39 -6.81 17.04
N SER A 174 6.90 -5.79 17.73
CA SER A 174 7.13 -5.62 19.17
C SER A 174 6.36 -6.64 19.99
N ILE A 175 5.13 -6.98 19.60
CA ILE A 175 4.38 -8.12 20.16
C ILE A 175 5.12 -9.43 19.87
N CYS A 176 5.58 -9.65 18.64
CA CYS A 176 6.30 -10.87 18.29
C CYS A 176 7.55 -11.06 19.15
N ARG A 177 8.35 -10.01 19.35
CA ARG A 177 9.52 -10.05 20.25
C ARG A 177 9.16 -10.43 21.68
N PHE A 178 8.05 -9.90 22.21
CA PHE A 178 7.57 -10.23 23.56
C PHE A 178 7.08 -11.67 23.67
N ALA A 179 6.43 -12.18 22.61
CA ALA A 179 5.86 -13.52 22.54
C ALA A 179 6.82 -14.57 21.94
N ASN A 180 8.11 -14.27 21.82
CA ASN A 180 9.14 -15.13 21.20
C ASN A 180 8.80 -15.64 19.78
N CYS A 181 8.01 -14.86 19.03
CA CYS A 181 7.72 -15.10 17.62
C CYS A 181 8.82 -14.48 16.74
N LYS A 182 9.31 -15.25 15.76
CA LYS A 182 10.47 -14.92 14.92
C LYS A 182 10.08 -14.93 13.44
N PRO A 183 9.33 -13.92 12.96
CA PRO A 183 8.79 -13.92 11.61
C PRO A 183 9.88 -13.95 10.53
N GLU A 184 11.06 -13.41 10.80
CA GLU A 184 12.19 -13.41 9.87
C GLU A 184 12.71 -14.81 9.53
N LYS A 185 12.46 -15.82 10.38
CA LYS A 185 12.94 -17.18 10.16
C LYS A 185 12.34 -17.82 8.92
N ILE A 186 11.08 -17.52 8.61
CA ILE A 186 10.40 -18.09 7.45
C ILE A 186 10.99 -17.62 6.12
N LEU A 187 11.63 -16.45 6.10
CA LEU A 187 12.23 -15.87 4.89
C LEU A 187 13.47 -16.65 4.41
N ALA A 188 14.02 -17.52 5.25
CA ALA A 188 15.15 -18.39 4.92
C ALA A 188 14.71 -19.77 4.37
N ALA A 189 13.41 -20.05 4.33
CA ALA A 189 12.88 -21.34 3.89
C ALA A 189 13.14 -21.55 2.39
N ASN A 190 13.59 -22.73 1.97
CA ASN A 190 13.85 -23.04 0.55
C ASN A 190 12.72 -23.83 -0.12
N THR A 191 11.81 -24.39 0.67
CA THR A 191 10.66 -25.16 0.17
C THR A 191 9.38 -24.79 0.91
N MET A 192 8.24 -25.18 0.33
CA MET A 192 6.92 -24.96 0.92
C MET A 192 6.75 -25.75 2.23
N GLU A 193 7.29 -26.97 2.30
CA GLU A 193 7.28 -27.79 3.51
C GLU A 193 8.11 -27.16 4.63
N GLU A 194 9.24 -26.54 4.28
CA GLU A 194 10.05 -25.79 5.23
C GLU A 194 9.31 -24.51 5.70
N GLN A 195 8.60 -23.81 4.81
CA GLN A 195 7.74 -22.67 5.17
C GLN A 195 6.67 -23.10 6.19
N GLU A 196 5.99 -24.22 5.97
CA GLU A 196 4.98 -24.74 6.91
C GLU A 196 5.60 -25.10 8.27
N ARG A 197 6.73 -25.82 8.28
CA ARG A 197 7.44 -26.19 9.51
C ARG A 197 7.84 -24.94 10.30
N LEU A 198 8.47 -23.96 9.64
CA LEU A 198 8.91 -22.72 10.27
C LEU A 198 7.74 -21.85 10.72
N PHE A 199 6.63 -21.84 9.99
CA PHE A 199 5.40 -21.16 10.40
C PHE A 199 4.89 -21.76 11.72
N SER A 200 4.73 -23.08 11.79
CA SER A 200 4.23 -23.75 13.00
C SER A 200 5.19 -23.62 14.18
N GLU A 201 6.50 -23.59 13.94
CA GLU A 201 7.51 -23.44 14.99
C GLU A 201 7.61 -21.99 15.52
N TYR A 202 7.63 -20.99 14.63
CA TYR A 202 8.02 -19.62 14.97
C TYR A 202 6.92 -18.56 14.89
N LEU A 203 5.83 -18.80 14.16
CA LEU A 203 4.77 -17.80 13.95
C LEU A 203 3.45 -18.23 14.60
N GLU A 204 2.99 -19.45 14.35
CA GLU A 204 1.70 -19.98 14.83
C GLU A 204 1.48 -19.82 16.34
N PRO A 205 2.48 -20.04 17.23
CA PRO A 205 2.29 -19.91 18.68
C PRO A 205 1.85 -18.51 19.12
N VAL A 206 2.19 -17.46 18.35
CA VAL A 206 1.87 -16.08 18.71
C VAL A 206 0.36 -15.83 18.77
N PHE A 207 -0.43 -16.54 17.96
CA PHE A 207 -1.88 -16.36 17.89
C PHE A 207 -2.59 -16.89 19.14
N SER A 208 -1.95 -17.80 19.88
CA SER A 208 -2.44 -18.28 21.18
C SER A 208 -2.03 -17.37 22.35
N HIS A 209 -1.12 -16.42 22.13
CA HIS A 209 -0.60 -15.55 23.19
C HIS A 209 -1.67 -14.58 23.71
N LEU A 210 -1.72 -14.38 25.03
CA LEU A 210 -2.78 -13.59 25.71
C LEU A 210 -2.93 -12.18 25.12
N VAL A 211 -1.81 -11.49 24.87
CA VAL A 211 -1.82 -10.15 24.27
C VAL A 211 -2.48 -10.12 22.90
N VAL A 212 -2.22 -11.12 22.04
CA VAL A 212 -2.82 -11.20 20.71
C VAL A 212 -4.31 -11.55 20.81
N ARG A 213 -4.70 -12.43 21.74
CA ARG A 213 -6.11 -12.76 21.97
C ARG A 213 -6.93 -11.57 22.48
N ILE A 214 -6.34 -10.71 23.30
CA ILE A 214 -6.99 -9.49 23.82
C ILE A 214 -7.04 -8.38 22.76
N LEU A 215 -5.92 -8.13 22.07
CA LEU A 215 -5.81 -7.00 21.14
C LEU A 215 -6.34 -7.32 19.74
N GLY A 216 -6.31 -8.57 19.30
CA GLY A 216 -6.73 -8.98 17.96
C GLY A 216 -8.17 -8.55 17.59
N PRO A 217 -9.15 -8.64 18.51
CA PRO A 217 -10.51 -8.16 18.28
C PRO A 217 -10.72 -6.63 18.35
N VAL A 218 -9.66 -5.82 18.51
CA VAL A 218 -9.76 -4.36 18.66
C VAL A 218 -9.69 -3.67 17.29
N SER A 219 -10.86 -3.36 16.72
CA SER A 219 -11.02 -2.80 15.36
C SER A 219 -10.07 -1.62 15.01
N PRO A 220 -9.90 -0.57 15.85
CA PRO A 220 -9.03 0.54 15.50
C PRO A 220 -7.57 0.17 15.22
N LEU A 221 -7.08 -0.96 15.73
CA LEU A 221 -5.72 -1.41 15.44
C LEU A 221 -5.52 -1.77 13.96
N LEU A 222 -6.59 -2.15 13.25
CA LEU A 222 -6.51 -2.53 11.84
C LEU A 222 -6.69 -1.36 10.86
N PHE A 223 -6.92 -0.12 11.33
CA PHE A 223 -7.07 1.03 10.43
C PHE A 223 -5.81 1.31 9.61
N SER A 224 -4.63 0.95 10.13
CA SER A 224 -3.36 1.01 9.39
C SER A 224 -3.25 0.01 8.25
N LEU A 225 -4.12 -1.00 8.21
CA LEU A 225 -4.28 -1.92 7.09
C LEU A 225 -5.35 -1.46 6.10
N GLY A 226 -5.93 -0.27 6.32
CA GLY A 226 -7.01 0.25 5.49
C GLY A 226 -8.37 -0.39 5.74
N ILE A 227 -8.51 -1.26 6.76
CA ILE A 227 -9.77 -1.97 7.05
C ILE A 227 -10.75 -1.03 7.80
N PRO A 228 -11.85 -0.56 7.17
CA PRO A 228 -12.86 0.24 7.84
C PRO A 228 -13.68 -0.59 8.84
N PRO A 229 -14.39 0.06 9.78
CA PRO A 229 -15.18 -0.62 10.81
C PRO A 229 -16.21 -1.62 10.27
N LYS A 230 -16.84 -1.33 9.12
CA LYS A 230 -17.82 -2.21 8.48
C LYS A 230 -17.17 -3.49 7.95
N GLN A 231 -16.06 -3.38 7.23
CA GLN A 231 -15.29 -4.55 6.75
C GLN A 231 -14.81 -5.38 7.94
N PHE A 232 -14.33 -4.76 9.03
CA PHE A 232 -13.95 -5.48 10.25
C PHE A 232 -15.08 -6.33 10.85
N GLN A 233 -16.32 -5.82 10.85
CA GLN A 233 -17.48 -6.58 11.35
C GLN A 233 -17.79 -7.78 10.44
N ALA A 234 -17.68 -7.63 9.12
CA ALA A 234 -17.82 -8.74 8.18
C ALA A 234 -16.74 -9.82 8.43
N LEU A 235 -15.47 -9.42 8.57
CA LEU A 235 -14.36 -10.34 8.87
C LEU A 235 -14.61 -11.15 10.15
N ARG A 236 -15.18 -10.54 11.20
CA ARG A 236 -15.50 -11.24 12.44
C ARG A 236 -16.54 -12.35 12.27
N ALA A 237 -17.42 -12.22 11.27
CA ALA A 237 -18.48 -13.19 10.99
C ALA A 237 -18.02 -14.32 10.06
N GLU A 238 -16.88 -14.17 9.37
CA GLU A 238 -16.38 -15.14 8.38
C GLU A 238 -15.78 -16.42 8.99
N HIS A 239 -15.30 -16.37 10.23
CA HIS A 239 -14.53 -17.48 10.82
C HIS A 239 -15.17 -18.01 12.11
N PRO A 240 -15.49 -19.31 12.21
CA PRO A 240 -16.20 -19.88 13.36
C PRO A 240 -15.42 -19.74 14.67
N ASP A 241 -14.10 -19.89 14.61
CA ASP A 241 -13.21 -19.75 15.80
C ASP A 241 -12.82 -18.29 16.11
N GLY A 242 -13.48 -17.33 15.46
CA GLY A 242 -13.29 -15.91 15.67
C GLY A 242 -12.10 -15.30 14.93
N ILE A 243 -11.91 -14.00 15.12
CA ILE A 243 -11.05 -13.17 14.25
C ILE A 243 -9.55 -13.47 14.38
N VAL A 244 -9.09 -13.95 15.54
CA VAL A 244 -7.67 -14.30 15.74
C VAL A 244 -7.31 -15.55 14.94
N ALA A 245 -8.21 -16.54 14.89
CA ALA A 245 -8.03 -17.72 14.04
C ALA A 245 -8.02 -17.32 12.55
N LEU A 246 -8.93 -16.42 12.14
CA LEU A 246 -8.90 -15.84 10.79
C LEU A 246 -7.56 -15.17 10.46
N TYR A 247 -6.98 -14.42 11.41
CA TYR A 247 -5.64 -13.83 11.21
C TYR A 247 -4.57 -14.91 11.05
N CYS A 248 -4.60 -15.96 11.88
CA CYS A 248 -3.67 -17.08 11.77
C CYS A 248 -3.73 -17.71 10.37
N ASP A 249 -4.94 -18.01 9.88
CA ASP A 249 -5.14 -18.60 8.55
C ASP A 249 -4.67 -17.69 7.41
N ARG A 250 -4.96 -16.38 7.50
CA ARG A 250 -4.53 -15.40 6.49
C ARG A 250 -3.03 -15.21 6.49
N VAL A 251 -2.39 -15.16 7.66
CA VAL A 251 -0.93 -15.07 7.77
C VAL A 251 -0.29 -16.39 7.33
N LYS A 252 -0.87 -17.55 7.64
CA LYS A 252 -0.43 -18.86 7.16
C LYS A 252 -0.50 -18.93 5.64
N ARG A 253 -1.59 -18.44 5.04
CA ARG A 253 -1.73 -18.33 3.58
C ARG A 253 -0.65 -17.45 2.96
N LEU A 254 -0.41 -16.27 3.54
CA LEU A 254 0.66 -15.36 3.10
C LEU A 254 2.04 -16.04 3.21
N ALA A 255 2.25 -16.78 4.30
CA ALA A 255 3.52 -17.41 4.66
C ALA A 255 3.82 -18.70 3.89
N CYS A 256 2.80 -19.50 3.56
CA CYS A 256 2.97 -20.92 3.19
C CYS A 256 2.24 -21.31 1.90
N ARG A 257 1.54 -20.40 1.21
CA ARG A 257 0.85 -20.75 -0.05
C ARG A 257 1.61 -20.35 -1.32
N PHE A 258 2.61 -19.50 -1.18
CA PHE A 258 3.45 -19.03 -2.28
C PHE A 258 4.92 -19.15 -1.89
N PRO A 259 5.84 -19.37 -2.85
CA PRO A 259 7.28 -19.38 -2.58
C PRO A 259 7.74 -18.08 -1.94
N ILE A 260 8.37 -18.17 -0.76
CA ILE A 260 8.71 -16.99 0.05
C ILE A 260 9.70 -16.06 -0.66
N GLN A 261 10.56 -16.59 -1.55
CA GLN A 261 11.56 -15.85 -2.30
C GLN A 261 10.95 -14.77 -3.20
N THR A 262 9.79 -15.04 -3.78
CA THR A 262 9.11 -14.15 -4.74
C THR A 262 7.96 -13.36 -4.11
N ASN A 263 7.63 -13.67 -2.85
CA ASN A 263 6.49 -13.08 -2.15
C ASN A 263 6.86 -11.79 -1.42
N TYR A 264 6.97 -10.69 -2.17
CA TYR A 264 7.34 -9.38 -1.63
C TYR A 264 6.39 -8.86 -0.53
N PHE A 265 5.12 -9.29 -0.52
CA PHE A 265 4.18 -8.98 0.56
C PHE A 265 4.62 -9.60 1.88
N ALA A 266 5.02 -10.88 1.86
CA ALA A 266 5.51 -11.57 3.04
C ALA A 266 6.83 -10.97 3.56
N TRP A 267 7.74 -10.60 2.66
CA TRP A 267 8.97 -9.89 3.03
C TRP A 267 8.67 -8.58 3.77
N GLN A 268 7.76 -7.76 3.25
CA GLN A 268 7.37 -6.52 3.91
C GLN A 268 6.68 -6.76 5.26
N ALA A 269 5.80 -7.77 5.37
CA ALA A 269 5.14 -8.12 6.62
C ALA A 269 6.12 -8.63 7.70
N PHE A 270 7.07 -9.48 7.31
CA PHE A 270 7.93 -10.21 8.24
C PHE A 270 9.24 -9.50 8.55
N CYS A 271 9.76 -8.66 7.66
CA CYS A 271 11.02 -7.93 7.89
C CYS A 271 11.03 -6.45 7.48
N ARG A 272 9.92 -5.90 6.94
CA ARG A 272 9.78 -4.46 6.54
C ARG A 272 10.79 -4.00 5.49
N GLN A 273 11.23 -4.92 4.65
CA GLN A 273 12.12 -4.68 3.51
C GLN A 273 11.73 -5.63 2.39
N TYR A 274 12.17 -5.33 1.17
CA TYR A 274 12.13 -6.30 0.07
C TYR A 274 13.30 -7.28 0.18
N SER A 275 13.26 -8.33 -0.63
CA SER A 275 14.36 -9.29 -0.78
C SER A 275 15.67 -8.60 -1.19
N THR A 276 16.79 -9.31 -1.15
CA THR A 276 18.01 -8.87 -1.85
C THR A 276 18.02 -9.32 -3.31
N ASP A 277 17.21 -10.33 -3.64
CA ASP A 277 16.98 -10.81 -5.00
C ASP A 277 15.78 -10.06 -5.62
N TRP A 278 15.98 -9.53 -6.82
CA TRP A 278 14.97 -8.73 -7.51
C TRP A 278 13.75 -9.55 -7.93
N HIS A 279 13.84 -10.89 -8.01
CA HIS A 279 12.67 -11.75 -8.22
C HIS A 279 11.63 -11.62 -7.09
N GLY A 280 12.06 -11.16 -5.90
CA GLY A 280 11.20 -10.84 -4.76
C GLY A 280 10.80 -9.37 -4.67
N PHE A 281 10.84 -8.62 -5.78
CA PHE A 281 10.37 -7.23 -5.86
C PHE A 281 8.97 -7.16 -6.47
N PRO A 282 8.17 -6.14 -6.09
CA PRO A 282 6.97 -5.80 -6.85
C PRO A 282 7.35 -5.39 -8.27
N GLU A 283 6.47 -5.64 -9.24
CA GLU A 283 6.73 -5.42 -10.68
C GLU A 283 7.32 -4.05 -10.99
N TYR A 284 6.84 -2.98 -10.32
CA TYR A 284 7.33 -1.62 -10.57
C TYR A 284 8.77 -1.35 -10.09
N LEU A 285 9.33 -2.22 -9.25
CA LEU A 285 10.70 -2.13 -8.75
C LEU A 285 11.64 -3.10 -9.46
N LYS A 286 11.16 -3.96 -10.36
CA LYS A 286 12.03 -4.90 -11.06
C LYS A 286 12.88 -4.17 -12.11
N PRO A 287 14.19 -4.48 -12.22
CA PRO A 287 15.09 -3.77 -13.14
C PRO A 287 14.65 -3.87 -14.59
N GLU A 288 14.14 -5.03 -15.03
CA GLU A 288 13.68 -5.24 -16.41
C GLU A 288 12.46 -4.39 -16.78
N ASN A 289 11.68 -3.96 -15.79
CA ASN A 289 10.48 -3.15 -15.99
C ASN A 289 10.77 -1.64 -15.95
N TYR A 290 11.96 -1.23 -15.53
CA TYR A 290 12.27 0.19 -15.30
C TYR A 290 12.06 1.06 -16.54
N GLU A 291 12.63 0.64 -17.68
CA GLU A 291 12.58 1.42 -18.91
C GLU A 291 11.17 1.52 -19.50
N VAL A 292 10.44 0.41 -19.56
CA VAL A 292 9.05 0.42 -20.05
C VAL A 292 8.16 1.29 -19.16
N ILE A 293 8.34 1.27 -17.83
CA ILE A 293 7.58 2.13 -16.93
C ILE A 293 7.94 3.60 -17.15
N ARG A 294 9.24 3.90 -17.31
CA ARG A 294 9.73 5.27 -17.57
C ARG A 294 9.13 5.85 -18.84
N GLU A 295 9.14 5.08 -19.94
CA GLU A 295 8.60 5.49 -21.22
C GLU A 295 7.07 5.71 -21.16
N ASN A 296 6.36 4.91 -20.38
CA ASN A 296 4.90 4.95 -20.29
C ASN A 296 4.36 5.86 -19.16
N ALA A 297 5.21 6.41 -18.28
CA ALA A 297 4.79 7.20 -17.11
C ALA A 297 3.86 8.38 -17.45
N HIS A 298 4.05 9.00 -18.61
CA HIS A 298 3.21 10.10 -19.11
C HIS A 298 1.75 9.72 -19.41
N ARG A 299 1.43 8.42 -19.44
CA ARG A 299 0.09 7.90 -19.73
C ARG A 299 -0.83 7.84 -18.50
N VAL A 300 -0.31 8.20 -17.32
CA VAL A 300 -1.07 8.20 -16.07
C VAL A 300 -1.64 9.59 -15.78
N ARG A 301 -2.94 9.64 -15.47
CA ARG A 301 -3.64 10.83 -14.98
C ARG A 301 -4.12 10.58 -13.56
N LEU A 302 -3.83 11.52 -12.66
CA LEU A 302 -4.16 11.41 -11.24
C LEU A 302 -5.35 12.31 -10.91
N HIS A 303 -6.36 11.77 -10.23
CA HIS A 303 -7.60 12.49 -9.90
C HIS A 303 -7.91 12.37 -8.41
N ASN A 304 -8.08 13.50 -7.72
CA ASN A 304 -8.45 13.54 -6.31
C ASN A 304 -9.97 13.57 -6.14
N ILE A 305 -10.60 12.43 -6.46
CA ILE A 305 -12.04 12.22 -6.52
C ILE A 305 -12.32 10.73 -6.26
N GLY A 306 -13.55 10.39 -5.85
CA GLY A 306 -13.99 8.99 -5.77
C GLY A 306 -14.32 8.39 -7.13
N LEU A 307 -14.34 7.06 -7.22
CA LEU A 307 -14.64 6.29 -8.44
C LEU A 307 -16.00 6.68 -9.03
N THR A 308 -17.04 6.70 -8.20
CA THR A 308 -18.41 6.97 -8.66
C THR A 308 -18.54 8.37 -9.26
N ALA A 309 -17.95 9.38 -8.61
CA ALA A 309 -17.98 10.75 -9.09
C ALA A 309 -17.14 10.92 -10.36
N PHE A 310 -15.99 10.24 -10.47
CA PHE A 310 -15.21 10.21 -11.71
C PHE A 310 -16.01 9.61 -12.88
N LEU A 311 -16.69 8.48 -12.64
CA LEU A 311 -17.45 7.76 -13.66
C LEU A 311 -18.72 8.48 -14.10
N HIS A 312 -19.36 9.22 -13.19
CA HIS A 312 -20.59 9.97 -13.47
C HIS A 312 -20.43 10.92 -14.67
N ASP A 313 -19.27 11.55 -14.81
CA ASP A 313 -19.00 12.54 -15.84
C ASP A 313 -18.34 11.94 -17.10
N LYS A 314 -18.18 10.61 -17.17
CA LYS A 314 -17.57 9.94 -18.33
C LYS A 314 -18.62 9.54 -19.36
N ALA A 315 -18.31 9.84 -20.62
CA ALA A 315 -19.08 9.28 -21.72
C ALA A 315 -18.92 7.75 -21.77
N PRO A 316 -19.93 7.02 -22.28
CA PRO A 316 -19.83 5.59 -22.54
C PRO A 316 -18.59 5.24 -23.38
N GLU A 317 -18.07 4.02 -23.18
CA GLU A 317 -16.95 3.45 -23.94
C GLU A 317 -15.60 4.18 -23.83
N THR A 318 -15.48 5.21 -22.99
CA THR A 318 -14.21 5.91 -22.76
C THR A 318 -13.20 5.10 -21.95
N LEU A 319 -13.65 4.14 -21.16
CA LEU A 319 -12.84 3.22 -20.35
C LEU A 319 -13.11 1.78 -20.79
N SER A 320 -12.16 0.88 -20.52
CA SER A 320 -12.25 -0.53 -20.94
C SER A 320 -11.98 -1.51 -19.79
N HIS A 321 -11.16 -1.11 -18.82
CA HIS A 321 -10.78 -1.96 -17.70
C HIS A 321 -10.97 -1.20 -16.39
N PHE A 322 -11.51 -1.87 -15.39
CA PHE A 322 -11.87 -1.28 -14.10
C PHE A 322 -11.27 -2.11 -12.97
N ILE A 323 -10.42 -1.48 -12.16
CA ILE A 323 -9.69 -2.13 -11.06
C ILE A 323 -10.02 -1.39 -9.76
N PHE A 324 -11.03 -1.88 -9.05
CA PHE A 324 -11.55 -1.25 -7.82
C PHE A 324 -10.88 -1.75 -6.54
N LEU A 325 -9.91 -2.67 -6.66
CA LEU A 325 -9.30 -3.34 -5.51
C LEU A 325 -10.39 -3.96 -4.62
N ASP A 326 -10.19 -3.99 -3.30
CA ASP A 326 -11.21 -4.42 -2.33
C ASP A 326 -12.18 -3.29 -1.92
N SER A 327 -12.10 -2.12 -2.56
CA SER A 327 -12.76 -0.88 -2.14
C SER A 327 -13.80 -0.42 -3.17
N GLN A 328 -14.97 -1.08 -3.16
CA GLN A 328 -16.05 -0.83 -4.13
C GLN A 328 -16.77 0.52 -3.94
N ASP A 329 -16.68 1.12 -2.74
CA ASP A 329 -17.32 2.40 -2.39
C ASP A 329 -16.33 3.59 -2.44
N TRP A 330 -15.15 3.42 -3.05
CA TRP A 330 -14.04 4.39 -3.00
C TRP A 330 -14.30 5.72 -3.73
#